data_AF-A0A5D2ES83-F1
#
_entry.id   AF-A0A5D2ES83-F1
#
_cell.length_a   1.000
_cell.length_b   1.000
_cell.length_c   1.000
_cell.angle_alpha   90.00
_cell.angle_beta   90.00
_cell.angle_gamma   90.00
#
_symmetry.space_group_name_H-M   'P 1'
#
loop_
_entity.id
_entity.type
_entity.pdbx_description
1 polymer ?
#
loop_
_entity_poly.entity_id
_entity_poly.type
_entity_poly.pdbx_seq_one_letter_code
_entity_poly.pdbx_strand_id
1 'polypeptide(L)'
;MAGGELVVTPVENPGFDLEDATIVKNTCLYGATGGQSFVRGKVGERFAVRNSLAQAVVEGTGDYCCEYMTGGCVVILGKVGRNVVAGMTGVLTNMLDEDDTLIPKINKEIVKT
;
A
#
# COMPACT_ATOMS: atom_id res chain seq x y z
N MET A 1 2.87 -12.49 -5.89
CA MET A 1 1.80 -12.50 -6.91
C MET A 1 2.46 -12.38 -8.28
N ALA A 2 2.02 -13.15 -9.27
CA ALA A 2 2.60 -13.13 -10.63
C ALA A 2 1.54 -12.88 -11.73
N GLY A 3 0.29 -12.68 -11.32
CA GLY A 3 -0.91 -12.63 -12.15
C GLY A 3 -2.14 -12.92 -11.29
N GLY A 4 -3.33 -12.85 -11.90
CA GLY A 4 -4.61 -13.09 -11.23
C GLY A 4 -5.11 -11.91 -10.40
N GLU A 5 -6.19 -12.15 -9.66
CA GLU A 5 -6.88 -11.16 -8.83
C GLU A 5 -7.03 -11.69 -7.40
N LEU A 6 -6.78 -10.84 -6.42
CA LEU A 6 -7.03 -11.09 -5.00
C LEU A 6 -7.92 -9.98 -4.46
N VAL A 7 -9.11 -10.34 -3.98
CA VAL A 7 -10.02 -9.41 -3.32
C VAL A 7 -10.18 -9.85 -1.86
N VAL A 8 -9.88 -8.95 -0.93
CA VAL A 8 -10.07 -9.17 0.50
C VAL A 8 -11.11 -8.17 0.99
N THR A 9 -12.29 -8.70 1.33
CA THR A 9 -13.37 -7.95 1.97
C THR A 9 -13.69 -8.58 3.31
N PRO A 10 -13.96 -7.78 4.36
CA PRO A 10 -14.56 -8.28 5.58
C PRO A 10 -15.98 -8.78 5.32
N VAL A 11 -16.49 -9.58 6.26
CA VAL A 11 -17.90 -10.00 6.29
C VAL A 11 -18.83 -8.79 6.45
N GLU A 12 -20.10 -8.96 6.11
CA GLU A 12 -21.11 -7.93 6.38
C GLU A 12 -21.21 -7.68 7.90
N ASN A 13 -21.19 -6.40 8.30
CA ASN A 13 -21.24 -5.93 9.69
C ASN A 13 -20.21 -6.58 10.63
N PRO A 14 -18.91 -6.34 10.40
CA PRO A 14 -17.84 -7.02 11.13
C PRO A 14 -17.67 -6.53 12.59
N GLY A 15 -18.44 -5.53 13.02
CA GLY A 15 -18.41 -5.00 14.39
C GLY A 15 -17.23 -4.07 14.68
N PHE A 16 -16.54 -3.59 13.64
CA PHE A 16 -15.47 -2.60 13.72
C PHE A 16 -15.52 -1.66 12.52
N ASP A 17 -14.91 -0.48 12.66
CA ASP A 17 -14.76 0.48 11.57
C ASP A 17 -13.72 -0.02 10.58
N LEU A 18 -14.15 -0.23 9.34
CA LEU A 18 -13.34 -0.89 8.30
C LEU A 18 -12.09 -0.08 7.95
N GLU A 19 -12.27 1.23 7.85
CA GLU A 19 -11.22 2.18 7.51
C GLU A 19 -10.13 2.23 8.58
N ASP A 20 -10.40 1.77 9.81
CA ASP A 20 -9.43 1.71 10.90
C ASP A 20 -8.86 0.32 11.17
N ALA A 21 -9.47 -0.72 10.63
CA ALA A 21 -9.07 -2.10 10.89
C ALA A 21 -8.00 -2.61 9.93
N THR A 22 -6.90 -3.12 10.48
CA THR A 22 -5.90 -3.87 9.71
C THR A 22 -6.39 -5.29 9.46
N ILE A 23 -6.80 -5.57 8.21
CA ILE A 23 -7.38 -6.86 7.82
C ILE A 23 -6.40 -7.75 7.04
N VAL A 24 -5.31 -7.16 6.54
CA VAL A 24 -4.21 -7.87 5.88
C VAL A 24 -2.91 -7.48 6.56
N LYS A 25 -2.04 -8.46 6.86
CA LYS A 25 -0.81 -8.24 7.62
C LYS A 25 0.34 -7.72 6.74
N ASN A 26 1.56 -7.86 7.24
CA ASN A 26 2.77 -7.26 6.72
C ASN A 26 3.26 -7.94 5.42
N THR A 27 4.11 -7.24 4.68
CA THR A 27 4.91 -7.80 3.58
C THR A 27 4.06 -8.39 2.43
N CYS A 28 2.83 -7.92 2.28
CA CYS A 28 1.98 -8.33 1.16
C CYS A 28 2.51 -7.77 -0.16
N LEU A 29 2.31 -8.55 -1.23
CA LEU A 29 2.84 -8.28 -2.57
C LEU A 29 4.36 -8.20 -2.65
N TYR A 30 5.06 -8.86 -1.72
CA TYR A 30 6.52 -8.94 -1.77
C TYR A 30 7.02 -9.50 -3.10
N GLY A 31 7.82 -8.72 -3.82
CA GLY A 31 8.42 -9.15 -5.08
C GLY A 31 7.40 -9.43 -6.18
N ALA A 32 6.19 -8.87 -6.10
CA ALA A 32 5.13 -9.23 -7.02
C ALA A 32 5.45 -8.81 -8.47
N THR A 33 5.26 -9.73 -9.40
CA THR A 33 5.55 -9.58 -10.83
C THR A 33 4.30 -9.55 -11.70
N GLY A 34 3.13 -9.36 -11.09
CA GLY A 34 1.86 -9.14 -11.81
C GLY A 34 0.65 -9.43 -10.93
N GLY A 35 -0.53 -9.14 -11.46
CA GLY A 35 -1.82 -9.35 -10.80
C GLY A 35 -2.37 -8.09 -10.12
N GLN A 36 -3.59 -8.22 -9.58
CA GLN A 36 -4.35 -7.14 -8.96
C GLN A 36 -4.78 -7.52 -7.55
N SER A 37 -4.62 -6.61 -6.59
CA SER A 37 -4.98 -6.83 -5.18
C SER A 37 -5.87 -5.71 -4.67
N PHE A 38 -7.06 -6.02 -4.21
CA PHE A 38 -8.02 -5.07 -3.66
C PHE A 38 -8.33 -5.44 -2.21
N VAL A 39 -8.08 -4.52 -1.28
CA VAL A 39 -8.31 -4.75 0.15
C VAL A 39 -9.21 -3.65 0.71
N ARG A 40 -10.40 -4.04 1.16
CA ARG A 40 -11.37 -3.15 1.82
C ARG A 40 -11.04 -3.02 3.32
N GLY A 41 -9.92 -2.35 3.59
CA GLY A 41 -9.41 -2.07 4.93
C GLY A 41 -7.91 -1.76 4.91
N LYS A 42 -7.34 -1.55 6.10
CA LYS A 42 -5.90 -1.27 6.24
C LYS A 42 -5.06 -2.53 6.05
N VAL A 43 -3.84 -2.31 5.55
CA VAL A 43 -2.79 -3.32 5.47
C VAL A 43 -1.65 -3.03 6.45
N GLY A 44 -0.89 -4.06 6.80
CA GLY A 44 0.25 -3.94 7.70
C GLY A 44 1.45 -3.19 7.11
N GLU A 45 2.59 -3.37 7.76
CA GLU A 45 3.86 -2.75 7.37
C GLU A 45 4.44 -3.39 6.10
N ARG A 46 5.33 -2.66 5.41
CA ARG A 46 6.03 -3.14 4.20
C ARG A 46 5.10 -3.64 3.10
N PHE A 47 3.93 -3.03 3.00
CA PHE A 47 3.02 -3.33 1.90
C PHE A 47 3.66 -2.97 0.55
N ALA A 48 3.54 -3.87 -0.43
CA ALA A 48 4.13 -3.72 -1.77
C ALA A 48 5.64 -3.52 -1.79
N VAL A 49 6.35 -4.05 -0.77
CA VAL A 49 7.82 -4.05 -0.76
C VAL A 49 8.37 -4.82 -1.96
N ARG A 50 9.28 -4.21 -2.72
CA ARG A 50 9.83 -4.77 -3.97
C ARG A 50 8.78 -5.16 -5.01
N ASN A 51 7.60 -4.54 -5.00
CA ASN A 51 6.63 -4.75 -6.06
C ASN A 51 7.22 -4.30 -7.40
N SER A 52 7.11 -5.15 -8.42
CA SER A 52 7.69 -4.92 -9.74
C SER A 52 6.63 -4.77 -10.83
N LEU A 53 5.42 -5.31 -10.67
CA LEU A 53 4.38 -5.24 -11.71
C LEU A 53 2.94 -5.39 -11.20
N ALA A 54 2.70 -5.66 -9.91
CA ALA A 54 1.33 -5.81 -9.39
C ALA A 54 0.63 -4.46 -9.20
N GLN A 55 -0.69 -4.48 -9.32
CA GLN A 55 -1.55 -3.35 -9.05
C GLN A 55 -2.30 -3.56 -7.73
N ALA A 56 -2.47 -2.51 -6.92
CA ALA A 56 -3.20 -2.65 -5.67
C ALA A 56 -3.97 -1.40 -5.24
N VAL A 57 -5.09 -1.62 -4.55
CA VAL A 57 -5.86 -0.59 -3.85
C VAL A 57 -6.12 -1.05 -2.42
N VAL A 58 -5.82 -0.19 -1.45
CA VAL A 58 -5.99 -0.44 -0.01
C VAL A 58 -6.48 0.83 0.71
N GLU A 59 -7.10 0.70 1.88
CA GLU A 59 -7.67 1.85 2.64
C GLU A 59 -6.70 2.46 3.67
N GLY A 60 -5.44 2.02 3.67
CA GLY A 60 -4.37 2.57 4.49
C GLY A 60 -3.27 1.54 4.73
N THR A 61 -2.12 1.98 5.23
CA THR A 61 -0.94 1.12 5.42
C THR A 61 -0.21 1.40 6.73
N GLY A 62 0.55 0.42 7.20
CA GLY A 62 1.61 0.64 8.18
C GLY A 62 2.85 1.34 7.60
N ASP A 63 3.95 1.27 8.33
CA ASP A 63 5.24 1.86 7.94
C ASP A 63 5.85 1.15 6.72
N TYR A 64 6.74 1.85 6.01
CA TYR A 64 7.58 1.32 4.92
C TYR A 64 6.79 0.83 3.69
N CYS A 65 5.61 1.39 3.41
CA CYS A 65 4.87 0.99 2.21
C CYS A 65 5.63 1.40 0.93
N CYS A 66 5.52 0.55 -0.11
CA CYS A 66 6.18 0.70 -1.40
C CYS A 66 7.72 0.76 -1.33
N GLU A 67 8.32 0.25 -0.26
CA GLU A 67 9.78 0.20 -0.11
C GLU A 67 10.40 -0.62 -1.25
N TYR A 68 11.42 -0.09 -1.93
CA TYR A 68 12.09 -0.72 -3.08
C TYR A 68 11.17 -1.11 -4.24
N MET A 69 9.98 -0.51 -4.37
CA MET A 69 9.09 -0.76 -5.50
C MET A 69 9.73 -0.25 -6.81
N THR A 70 9.68 -1.06 -7.86
CA THR A 70 10.31 -0.79 -9.17
C THR A 70 9.34 -0.87 -10.36
N GLY A 71 8.10 -1.31 -10.12
CA GLY A 71 7.03 -1.31 -11.12
C GLY A 71 5.67 -1.65 -10.51
N GLY A 72 4.62 -1.59 -11.33
CA GLY A 72 3.24 -1.72 -10.87
C GLY A 72 2.62 -0.38 -10.46
N CYS A 73 1.47 -0.43 -9.82
CA CYS A 73 0.73 0.75 -9.35
C CYS A 73 0.07 0.48 -8.01
N VAL A 74 0.28 1.34 -7.02
CA VAL A 74 -0.35 1.21 -5.70
C VAL A 74 -1.15 2.47 -5.43
N VAL A 75 -2.38 2.29 -4.97
CA VAL A 75 -3.29 3.36 -4.53
C VAL A 75 -3.65 3.11 -3.07
N ILE A 76 -3.49 4.13 -2.24
CA ILE A 76 -3.79 4.08 -0.82
C ILE A 76 -4.84 5.15 -0.52
N LEU A 77 -6.03 4.73 -0.12
CA LEU A 77 -7.21 5.57 0.12
C LEU A 77 -7.31 6.05 1.57
N GLY A 78 -6.22 6.05 2.32
CA GLY A 78 -6.23 6.48 3.71
C GLY A 78 -4.83 6.59 4.31
N LYS A 79 -4.77 6.60 5.64
CA LYS A 79 -3.54 6.93 6.36
C LYS A 79 -2.42 5.94 6.08
N VAL A 80 -1.22 6.48 5.91
CA VAL A 80 0.03 5.72 5.81
C VAL A 80 0.88 5.91 7.06
N GLY A 81 1.74 4.91 7.31
CA GLY A 81 2.82 4.98 8.28
C GLY A 81 4.01 5.82 7.79
N ARG A 82 5.17 5.63 8.41
CA ARG A 82 6.42 6.38 8.18
C ARG A 82 7.31 5.73 7.12
N ASN A 83 8.30 6.49 6.66
CA ASN A 83 9.34 6.05 5.72
C ASN A 83 8.76 5.43 4.44
N VAL A 84 7.69 6.05 3.95
CA VAL A 84 6.96 5.64 2.76
C VAL A 84 7.85 5.82 1.54
N VAL A 85 7.72 4.91 0.56
CA VAL A 85 8.41 4.93 -0.75
C VAL A 85 9.94 4.99 -0.68
N ALA A 86 10.54 4.59 0.45
CA ALA A 86 11.99 4.49 0.58
C ALA A 86 12.57 3.52 -0.46
N GLY A 87 13.58 3.96 -1.22
CA GLY A 87 14.18 3.14 -2.27
C GLY A 87 13.28 2.88 -3.49
N MET A 88 12.09 3.50 -3.59
CA MET A 88 11.20 3.36 -4.75
C MET A 88 11.80 4.05 -5.98
N THR A 89 11.85 3.36 -7.13
CA THR A 89 12.52 3.86 -8.34
C THR A 89 11.66 3.70 -9.59
N GLY A 90 11.54 4.77 -10.38
CA GLY A 90 10.95 4.71 -11.73
C GLY A 90 9.44 4.50 -11.82
N VAL A 91 8.69 4.71 -10.72
CA VAL A 91 7.24 4.44 -10.65
C VAL A 91 6.46 5.54 -9.92
N LEU A 92 5.14 5.49 -10.05
CA LEU A 92 4.19 6.36 -9.37
C LEU A 92 3.33 5.56 -8.38
N THR A 93 2.96 6.20 -7.28
CA THR A 93 2.01 5.69 -6.29
C THR A 93 1.09 6.85 -5.89
N ASN A 94 -0.19 6.57 -5.61
CA ASN A 94 -1.15 7.58 -5.22
C ASN A 94 -1.59 7.36 -3.78
N MET A 95 -1.57 8.42 -2.98
CA MET A 95 -1.95 8.39 -1.57
C MET A 95 -2.94 9.52 -1.31
N LEU A 96 -4.10 9.17 -0.77
CA LEU A 96 -5.07 10.15 -0.28
C LEU A 96 -4.59 10.68 1.08
N ASP A 97 -4.40 12.00 1.16
CA ASP A 97 -3.97 12.70 2.37
C ASP A 97 -5.01 13.78 2.73
N GLU A 98 -6.03 13.39 3.49
CA GLU A 98 -7.09 14.31 3.91
C GLU A 98 -6.72 15.15 5.15
N ASP A 99 -5.67 14.76 5.87
CA ASP A 99 -5.23 15.40 7.11
C ASP A 99 -3.89 16.15 7.01
N ASP A 100 -3.37 16.33 5.79
CA ASP A 100 -2.10 16.99 5.49
C ASP A 100 -0.89 16.40 6.25
N THR A 101 -0.91 15.09 6.54
CA THR A 101 0.14 14.41 7.33
C THR A 101 1.12 13.58 6.51
N LEU A 102 0.94 13.49 5.19
CA LEU A 102 1.75 12.61 4.34
C LEU A 102 3.18 13.10 4.14
N ILE A 103 3.36 14.40 3.87
CA ILE A 103 4.66 15.00 3.50
C ILE A 103 5.81 14.66 4.49
N PRO A 104 5.63 14.72 5.82
CA PRO A 104 6.70 14.34 6.76
C PRO A 104 6.95 12.83 6.85
N LYS A 105 6.06 11.98 6.32
CA LYS A 105 6.17 10.51 6.36
C LYS A 105 6.87 9.92 5.12
N ILE A 106 6.94 10.69 4.04
CA ILE A 106 7.61 10.28 2.79
C ILE A 106 9.13 10.33 2.96
N ASN A 107 9.80 9.24 2.56
CA ASN A 107 11.24 9.26 2.36
C ASN A 107 11.57 9.99 1.07
N LYS A 108 12.24 11.14 1.16
CA LYS A 108 12.52 12.03 0.02
C LYS A 108 13.88 11.80 -0.64
N GLU A 109 14.57 10.70 -0.33
CA GLU A 109 15.89 10.42 -0.90
C GLU A 109 15.84 10.29 -2.43
N ILE A 110 14.78 9.68 -2.97
CA ILE A 110 14.66 9.36 -4.40
C ILE A 110 13.40 9.98 -5.02
N VAL A 111 12.27 9.94 -4.32
CA VAL A 111 10.97 10.29 -4.89
C VAL A 111 10.72 11.80 -4.89
N LYS A 112 9.86 12.25 -5.81
CA LYS A 112 9.32 13.61 -5.84
C LYS A 112 7.85 13.57 -5.46
N THR A 113 7.44 14.55 -4.67
CA THR A 113 6.07 14.75 -4.17
C THR A 113 5.41 15.89 -4.93
#